data_AF-A0A5D6YC45-F1
#
_entry.id   AF-A0A5D6YC45-F1
#
_cell.length_a   1.000
_cell.length_b   1.000
_cell.length_c   1.000
_cell.angle_alpha   90.00
_cell.angle_beta   90.00
_cell.angle_gamma   90.00
#
_symmetry.space_group_name_H-M   'P 1'
#
loop_
_entity.id
_entity.type
_entity.pdbx_description
1 polymer ?
#
loop_
_entity_poly.entity_id
_entity_poly.type
_entity_poly.pdbx_seq_one_letter_code
_entity_poly.pdbx_strand_id
1 'polypeptide(L)'
;MAAKSAATLSLRRHAVLSLTTKFRLPHEGMADLEYLSRGSAFLLDTKAGPKTTRSIGDIAVLTCQHVACPWLFPKYFADKWDWLQHVSEEFVVHSLQLLELPPATPPPVLVSHHSPNDNEPSHHRQQQQVFVPRVLAEFPLERHVWLHPSRDVAMLALSDSIADVEWDAYAAGDWNLELLTLQARKTSVAAGDVLLFTGHKQFSSTELAVVGGGDAKAVGQYPKEVLGNFVGESSQGQAFAWSEEVLEEGMCGGAVVNTEGECVGLVEGIVPPFVDHSPAEPKQSADSESESESVVAMRKALANHVAFVPVKEIASFVEEKGSFVATGMLLGLEDDDDDDALW
;
A
#
# COMPACT_ATOMS: atom_id res chain seq x y z
N MET A 1 -31.21 -3.88 15.35
CA MET A 1 -30.08 -3.08 14.84
C MET A 1 -30.16 -3.14 13.33
N ALA A 2 -30.45 -2.01 12.69
CA ALA A 2 -30.74 -1.96 11.27
C ALA A 2 -29.42 -2.00 10.48
N ALA A 3 -29.27 -3.02 9.63
CA ALA A 3 -28.30 -3.01 8.53
C ALA A 3 -28.66 -1.83 7.62
N LYS A 4 -28.01 -0.68 7.82
CA LYS A 4 -28.04 0.40 6.86
C LYS A 4 -27.34 -0.13 5.61
N SER A 5 -28.13 -0.32 4.57
CA SER A 5 -27.72 -0.67 3.22
C SER A 5 -26.50 0.16 2.79
N ALA A 6 -25.37 -0.51 2.62
CA ALA A 6 -24.13 0.00 2.00
C ALA A 6 -24.30 0.36 0.50
N ALA A 7 -25.52 0.29 -0.04
CA ALA A 7 -25.80 0.33 -1.48
C ALA A 7 -25.88 1.73 -2.12
N THR A 8 -25.25 2.74 -1.52
CA THR A 8 -25.11 4.05 -2.18
C THR A 8 -23.76 4.71 -1.93
N LEU A 9 -22.69 3.90 -1.78
CA LEU A 9 -21.36 4.42 -2.06
C LEU A 9 -21.32 4.75 -3.57
N SER A 10 -21.04 6.03 -3.84
CA SER A 10 -20.94 6.65 -5.15
C SER A 10 -20.19 5.77 -6.16
N LEU A 11 -20.63 5.76 -7.43
CA LEU A 11 -19.93 5.20 -8.60
C LEU A 11 -18.55 5.84 -8.88
N ARG A 12 -18.01 6.61 -7.93
CA ARG A 12 -16.71 7.26 -8.04
C ARG A 12 -15.64 6.28 -7.66
N ARG A 13 -14.65 6.18 -8.54
CA ARG A 13 -13.48 5.35 -8.33
C ARG A 13 -12.53 6.15 -7.43
N HIS A 14 -12.37 5.72 -6.18
CA HIS A 14 -11.23 6.19 -5.40
C HIS A 14 -9.98 5.76 -6.15
N ALA A 15 -9.17 6.72 -6.57
CA ALA A 15 -8.01 6.49 -7.41
C ALA A 15 -6.90 5.83 -6.59
N VAL A 16 -6.98 4.52 -6.40
CA VAL A 16 -5.80 3.77 -5.98
C VAL A 16 -4.85 3.71 -7.15
N LEU A 17 -3.65 4.22 -6.93
CA LEU A 17 -2.56 4.19 -7.89
C LEU A 17 -1.46 3.28 -7.38
N SER A 18 -0.71 2.69 -8.29
CA SER A 18 0.45 1.91 -7.90
C SER A 18 1.69 2.78 -7.97
N LEU A 19 2.39 2.88 -6.85
CA LEU A 19 3.76 3.36 -6.86
C LEU A 19 4.66 2.22 -7.33
N THR A 20 5.45 2.47 -8.37
CA THR A 20 6.53 1.58 -8.80
C THR A 20 7.86 2.29 -8.60
N THR A 21 8.77 1.62 -7.92
CA THR A 21 10.15 2.08 -7.70
C THR A 21 11.08 1.17 -8.50
N LYS A 22 11.93 1.79 -9.30
CA LYS A 22 12.97 1.12 -10.10
C LYS A 22 14.33 1.67 -9.74
N PHE A 23 15.38 0.89 -9.93
CA PHE A 23 16.74 1.28 -9.60
C PHE A 23 17.75 0.78 -10.62
N ARG A 24 18.94 1.38 -10.65
CA ARG A 24 20.08 0.93 -11.48
C ARG A 24 21.39 1.19 -10.78
N LEU A 25 22.41 0.37 -10.97
CA LEU A 25 23.72 0.52 -10.33
C LEU A 25 24.78 0.49 -11.43
N PRO A 26 24.98 1.60 -12.17
CA PRO A 26 25.87 1.59 -13.33
C PRO A 26 27.31 1.24 -13.00
N HIS A 27 27.76 1.55 -11.77
CA HIS A 27 29.11 1.22 -11.28
C HIS A 27 29.29 -0.29 -11.02
N GLU A 28 28.20 -1.02 -10.76
CA GLU A 28 28.16 -2.49 -10.65
C GLU A 28 27.77 -3.18 -11.98
N GLY A 29 27.72 -2.42 -13.09
CA GLY A 29 27.38 -2.94 -14.42
C GLY A 29 25.88 -3.05 -14.71
N MET A 30 25.01 -2.65 -13.78
CA MET A 30 23.56 -2.59 -14.01
C MET A 30 23.17 -1.22 -14.59
N ALA A 31 23.28 -1.11 -15.91
CA ALA A 31 23.02 0.15 -16.63
C ALA A 31 21.53 0.46 -16.79
N ASP A 32 20.71 -0.58 -16.90
CA ASP A 32 19.26 -0.51 -17.09
C ASP A 32 18.52 -0.42 -15.75
N LEU A 33 17.32 0.16 -15.78
CA LEU A 33 16.44 0.22 -14.62
C LEU A 33 15.78 -1.13 -14.37
N GLU A 34 16.03 -1.69 -13.20
CA GLU A 34 15.41 -2.89 -12.68
C GLU A 34 14.33 -2.57 -11.65
N TYR A 35 13.43 -3.53 -11.43
CA TYR A 35 12.37 -3.41 -10.44
C TYR A 35 12.95 -3.47 -9.02
N LEU A 36 12.54 -2.54 -8.15
CA LEU A 36 12.93 -2.53 -6.74
C LEU A 36 11.74 -2.87 -5.83
N SER A 37 10.68 -2.08 -5.93
CA SER A 37 9.51 -2.24 -5.07
C SER A 37 8.25 -1.70 -5.76
N ARG A 38 7.12 -2.08 -5.18
CA ARG A 38 5.80 -1.67 -5.62
C ARG A 38 4.82 -1.74 -4.47
N GLY A 39 3.93 -0.78 -4.44
CA GLY A 39 2.87 -0.73 -3.45
C GLY A 39 1.80 0.24 -3.88
N SER A 40 0.93 0.56 -2.93
CA SER A 40 -0.19 1.46 -3.16
C SER A 40 0.22 2.90 -2.88
N ALA A 41 -0.41 3.81 -3.60
CA ALA A 41 -0.32 5.24 -3.35
C ALA A 41 -1.64 5.90 -3.72
N PHE A 42 -1.86 7.09 -3.18
CA PHE A 42 -3.03 7.90 -3.50
C PHE A 42 -2.66 9.37 -3.70
N LEU A 43 -3.51 10.07 -4.45
CA LEU A 43 -3.38 11.51 -4.67
C LEU A 43 -4.15 12.27 -3.61
N LEU A 44 -3.47 13.22 -2.98
CA LEU A 44 -4.03 14.12 -2.00
C LEU A 44 -4.08 15.55 -2.53
N ASP A 45 -5.24 16.17 -2.45
CA ASP A 45 -5.40 17.61 -2.67
C ASP A 45 -4.92 18.37 -1.43
N THR A 46 -3.78 19.06 -1.55
CA THR A 46 -3.14 19.77 -0.43
C THR A 46 -3.74 21.15 -0.17
N LYS A 47 -4.56 21.70 -1.10
CA LYS A 47 -5.18 23.01 -0.94
C LYS A 47 -6.61 22.89 -0.43
N ALA A 48 -6.82 23.35 0.80
CA ALA A 48 -8.17 23.61 1.31
C ALA A 48 -8.74 24.88 0.65
N GLY A 49 -9.48 24.75 -0.46
CA GLY A 49 -10.08 25.91 -1.11
C GLY A 49 -11.03 25.62 -2.29
N PRO A 50 -11.77 26.64 -2.77
CA PRO A 50 -12.66 26.49 -3.93
C PRO A 50 -11.89 26.14 -5.20
N LYS A 51 -12.37 25.11 -5.91
CA LYS A 51 -11.78 24.42 -7.07
C LYS A 51 -11.77 25.24 -8.37
N THR A 52 -11.26 26.46 -8.38
CA THR A 52 -11.30 27.26 -9.63
C THR A 52 -10.20 26.87 -10.62
N THR A 53 -9.05 26.39 -10.17
CA THR A 53 -8.02 25.67 -10.97
C THR A 53 -7.00 25.03 -10.01
N ARG A 54 -6.71 23.74 -10.16
CA ARG A 54 -5.61 23.08 -9.43
C ARG A 54 -4.33 23.10 -10.26
N SER A 55 -3.21 23.43 -9.62
CA SER A 55 -1.89 23.19 -10.20
C SER A 55 -1.36 21.84 -9.75
N ILE A 56 -0.44 21.25 -10.51
CA ILE A 56 0.18 19.97 -10.13
C ILE A 56 0.92 20.04 -8.79
N GLY A 57 1.47 21.22 -8.45
CA GLY A 57 2.12 21.48 -7.16
C GLY A 57 1.16 21.47 -5.96
N ASP A 58 -0.15 21.40 -6.20
CA ASP A 58 -1.18 21.27 -5.18
C ASP A 58 -1.54 19.81 -4.89
N ILE A 59 -0.96 18.87 -5.63
CA ILE A 59 -1.23 17.44 -5.53
C ILE A 59 -0.01 16.75 -4.90
N ALA A 60 -0.23 16.10 -3.77
CA ALA A 60 0.75 15.23 -3.15
C ALA A 60 0.46 13.76 -3.49
N VAL A 61 1.51 12.96 -3.67
CA VAL A 61 1.43 11.51 -3.77
C VAL A 61 1.85 10.94 -2.42
N LEU A 62 0.95 10.24 -1.73
CA LEU A 62 1.24 9.61 -0.45
C LEU A 62 1.34 8.09 -0.56
N THR A 63 2.29 7.51 0.19
CA THR A 63 2.53 6.07 0.30
C THR A 63 3.32 5.75 1.59
N CYS A 64 3.71 4.49 1.79
CA CYS A 64 4.64 4.09 2.83
C CYS A 64 6.09 4.41 2.47
N GLN A 65 6.95 4.65 3.46
CA GLN A 65 8.39 4.80 3.25
C GLN A 65 9.02 3.50 2.78
N HIS A 66 8.64 2.34 3.34
CA HIS A 66 9.22 1.07 2.90
C HIS A 66 8.85 0.73 1.45
N VAL A 67 7.78 1.33 0.91
CA VAL A 67 7.41 1.21 -0.51
C VAL A 67 8.24 2.17 -1.37
N ALA A 68 8.34 3.44 -1.00
CA ALA A 68 9.09 4.43 -1.77
C ALA A 68 10.61 4.21 -1.68
N CYS A 69 11.12 4.01 -0.46
CA CYS A 69 12.53 3.94 -0.12
C CYS A 69 12.90 2.62 0.58
N PRO A 70 12.70 1.45 -0.06
CA PRO A 70 12.91 0.15 0.59
C PRO A 70 14.33 -0.04 1.13
N TRP A 71 15.34 0.63 0.57
CA TRP A 71 16.74 0.58 1.02
C TRP A 71 16.99 1.18 2.41
N LEU A 72 16.04 1.96 2.94
CA LEU A 72 16.07 2.43 4.31
C LEU A 72 15.55 1.39 5.31
N PHE A 73 15.01 0.26 4.81
CA PHE A 73 14.43 -0.81 5.62
C PHE A 73 15.13 -2.16 5.37
N PRO A 74 16.47 -2.24 5.44
CA PRO A 74 17.20 -3.46 5.09
C PRO A 74 16.79 -4.65 5.97
N LYS A 75 16.49 -4.45 7.26
CA LYS A 75 16.01 -5.50 8.16
C LYS A 75 14.66 -6.10 7.68
N TYR A 76 13.77 -5.27 7.15
CA TYR A 76 12.48 -5.70 6.61
C TYR A 76 12.65 -6.60 5.38
N PHE A 77 13.75 -6.42 4.63
CA PHE A 77 14.04 -7.18 3.41
C PHE A 77 15.24 -8.13 3.54
N ALA A 78 15.80 -8.31 4.74
CA ALA A 78 17.10 -8.96 4.95
C ALA A 78 17.16 -10.39 4.43
N ASP A 79 16.05 -11.14 4.57
CA ASP A 79 15.96 -12.53 4.09
C ASP A 79 15.96 -12.63 2.55
N LYS A 80 15.72 -11.52 1.85
CA LYS A 80 15.56 -11.48 0.39
C LYS A 80 16.68 -10.72 -0.30
N TRP A 81 17.11 -9.57 0.23
CA TRP A 81 17.91 -8.58 -0.49
C TRP A 81 19.01 -7.94 0.38
N ASP A 82 20.05 -8.70 0.71
CA ASP A 82 21.26 -8.21 1.41
C ASP A 82 21.99 -7.08 0.66
N TRP A 83 21.85 -7.03 -0.66
CA TRP A 83 22.41 -6.00 -1.53
C TRP A 83 21.68 -4.66 -1.46
N LEU A 84 20.49 -4.60 -0.84
CA LEU A 84 19.62 -3.42 -0.86
C LEU A 84 20.30 -2.18 -0.23
N GLN A 85 21.22 -2.40 0.73
CA GLN A 85 22.05 -1.38 1.35
C GLN A 85 22.97 -0.62 0.36
N HIS A 86 23.20 -1.16 -0.84
CA HIS A 86 23.99 -0.51 -1.89
C HIS A 86 23.16 0.40 -2.79
N VAL A 87 21.84 0.41 -2.63
CA VAL A 87 20.94 1.31 -3.37
C VAL A 87 20.89 2.65 -2.66
N SER A 88 21.06 3.73 -3.44
CA SER A 88 20.84 5.09 -2.98
C SER A 88 19.77 5.77 -3.84
N GLU A 89 19.19 6.85 -3.32
CA GLU A 89 18.19 7.67 -4.04
C GLU A 89 18.66 8.13 -5.41
N GLU A 90 19.99 8.23 -5.63
CA GLU A 90 20.49 8.71 -6.91
C GLU A 90 20.31 7.78 -8.09
N PHE A 91 20.10 6.53 -7.75
CA PHE A 91 19.98 5.41 -8.65
C PHE A 91 18.53 4.97 -8.81
N VAL A 92 17.60 5.68 -8.17
CA VAL A 92 16.19 5.30 -8.08
C VAL A 92 15.32 6.22 -8.91
N VAL A 93 14.28 5.64 -9.52
CA VAL A 93 13.24 6.34 -10.26
C VAL A 93 11.88 5.84 -9.77
N HIS A 94 10.97 6.78 -9.50
CA HIS A 94 9.60 6.47 -9.12
C HIS A 94 8.64 6.79 -10.26
N SER A 95 7.62 5.97 -10.43
CA SER A 95 6.49 6.25 -11.28
C SER A 95 5.18 5.84 -10.63
N LEU A 96 4.13 6.57 -10.95
CA LEU A 96 2.78 6.32 -10.47
C LEU A 96 1.95 5.74 -11.62
N GLN A 97 1.40 4.54 -11.42
CA GLN A 97 0.72 3.79 -12.47
C GLN A 97 -0.77 3.71 -12.18
N LEU A 98 -1.59 4.06 -13.17
CA LEU A 98 -3.00 3.76 -13.20
C LEU A 98 -3.20 2.40 -13.86
N LEU A 99 -3.83 1.48 -13.13
CA LEU A 99 -4.06 0.11 -13.62
C LEU A 99 -5.51 -0.10 -14.05
N GLU A 100 -5.69 -0.99 -15.03
CA GLU A 100 -6.98 -1.46 -15.48
C GLU A 100 -7.74 -2.14 -14.34
N LEU A 101 -9.05 -1.85 -14.22
CA LEU A 101 -9.90 -2.53 -13.25
C LEU A 101 -10.36 -3.87 -13.81
N PRO A 102 -10.57 -4.88 -12.94
CA PRO A 102 -11.28 -6.09 -13.36
C PRO A 102 -12.67 -5.71 -13.89
N PRO A 103 -13.17 -6.39 -14.93
CA PRO A 103 -14.51 -6.15 -15.42
C PRO A 103 -15.53 -6.43 -14.30
N ALA A 104 -16.51 -5.54 -14.14
CA ALA A 104 -17.53 -5.63 -13.07
C ALA A 104 -18.30 -6.96 -13.08
N THR A 105 -18.47 -7.54 -14.27
CA THR A 105 -19.02 -8.89 -14.43
C THR A 105 -17.87 -9.82 -14.79
N PRO A 106 -17.58 -10.85 -14.00
CA PRO A 106 -16.60 -11.86 -14.42
C PRO A 106 -17.06 -12.44 -15.76
N PRO A 107 -16.14 -12.69 -16.71
CA PRO A 107 -16.51 -13.27 -17.99
C PRO A 107 -17.28 -14.58 -17.73
N PRO A 108 -18.32 -14.87 -18.52
CA PRO A 108 -19.07 -16.11 -18.36
C PRO A 108 -18.08 -17.26 -18.44
N VAL A 109 -18.05 -18.09 -17.39
CA VAL A 109 -17.23 -19.29 -17.36
C VAL A 109 -17.67 -20.14 -18.55
N LEU A 110 -16.86 -20.19 -19.60
CA LEU A 110 -17.08 -21.08 -20.73
C LEU A 110 -16.88 -22.50 -20.21
N VAL A 111 -17.98 -23.11 -19.76
CA VAL A 111 -18.00 -24.53 -19.42
C VAL A 111 -17.75 -25.26 -20.73
N SER A 112 -16.51 -25.70 -20.95
CA SER A 112 -16.22 -26.60 -22.06
C SER A 112 -17.09 -27.83 -21.85
N HIS A 113 -18.08 -28.04 -22.71
CA HIS A 113 -18.85 -29.27 -22.75
C HIS A 113 -17.90 -30.42 -23.09
N HIS A 114 -17.31 -31.00 -22.06
CA HIS A 114 -16.53 -32.22 -22.20
C HIS A 114 -17.44 -33.38 -22.54
N SER A 115 -16.91 -34.22 -23.42
CA SER A 115 -17.56 -35.36 -24.04
C SER A 115 -18.06 -36.34 -22.98
N PRO A 116 -19.25 -36.94 -23.11
CA PRO A 116 -19.92 -37.71 -22.07
C PRO A 116 -19.31 -39.11 -21.78
N ASN A 117 -18.02 -39.36 -22.05
CA ASN A 117 -17.48 -40.73 -22.10
C ASN A 117 -16.30 -41.05 -21.16
N ASP A 118 -15.87 -40.15 -20.27
CA ASP A 118 -14.77 -40.44 -19.34
C ASP A 118 -15.27 -40.61 -17.90
N ASN A 119 -15.23 -41.86 -17.43
CA ASN A 119 -15.64 -42.32 -16.09
C ASN A 119 -14.55 -42.10 -15.01
N GLU A 120 -13.60 -41.18 -15.21
CA GLU A 120 -12.63 -40.84 -14.17
C GLU A 120 -13.19 -39.75 -13.23
N PRO A 121 -12.92 -39.83 -11.91
CA PRO A 121 -13.26 -38.78 -10.95
C PRO A 121 -12.34 -37.57 -11.20
N SER A 122 -12.66 -36.81 -12.24
CA SER A 122 -11.99 -35.58 -12.59
C SER A 122 -12.31 -34.55 -11.51
N HIS A 123 -11.34 -34.26 -10.65
CA HIS A 123 -11.29 -33.02 -9.88
C HIS A 123 -11.31 -31.85 -10.87
N HIS A 124 -12.52 -31.41 -11.25
CA HIS A 124 -12.76 -30.24 -12.08
C HIS A 124 -12.32 -29.00 -11.29
N ARG A 125 -11.01 -28.77 -11.26
CA ARG A 125 -10.42 -27.51 -10.85
C ARG A 125 -10.75 -26.54 -11.96
N GLN A 126 -11.86 -25.83 -11.83
CA GLN A 126 -12.19 -24.72 -12.71
C GLN A 126 -10.96 -23.80 -12.74
N GLN A 127 -10.30 -23.72 -13.90
CA GLN A 127 -9.23 -22.77 -14.11
C GLN A 127 -9.87 -21.39 -14.16
N GLN A 128 -9.88 -20.72 -13.02
CA GLN A 128 -10.31 -19.34 -12.93
C GLN A 128 -9.32 -18.52 -13.75
N GLN A 129 -9.80 -17.88 -14.83
CA GLN A 129 -8.96 -16.97 -15.59
C GLN A 129 -8.52 -15.84 -14.66
N VAL A 130 -7.21 -15.74 -14.45
CA VAL A 130 -6.62 -14.67 -13.67
C VAL A 130 -6.63 -13.41 -14.53
N PHE A 131 -7.36 -12.39 -14.09
CA PHE A 131 -7.34 -11.08 -14.72
C PHE A 131 -6.00 -10.41 -14.42
N VAL A 132 -5.28 -9.95 -15.44
CA VAL A 132 -4.02 -9.21 -15.29
C VAL A 132 -4.20 -7.79 -15.77
N PRO A 133 -4.15 -6.79 -14.86
CA PRO A 133 -4.32 -5.40 -15.24
C PRO A 133 -3.25 -4.92 -16.20
N ARG A 134 -3.66 -4.12 -17.17
CA ARG A 134 -2.74 -3.32 -17.98
C ARG A 134 -2.44 -2.00 -17.30
N VAL A 135 -1.24 -1.45 -17.54
CA VAL A 135 -0.95 -0.04 -17.23
C VAL A 135 -1.71 0.81 -18.25
N LEU A 136 -2.67 1.59 -17.75
CA LEU A 136 -3.47 2.51 -18.55
C LEU A 136 -2.75 3.84 -18.73
N ALA A 137 -2.07 4.29 -17.67
CA ALA A 137 -1.24 5.48 -17.66
C ALA A 137 -0.10 5.33 -16.65
N GLU A 138 1.02 5.99 -16.93
CA GLU A 138 2.18 6.05 -16.06
C GLU A 138 2.63 7.51 -15.96
N PHE A 139 2.73 8.01 -14.74
CA PHE A 139 3.11 9.38 -14.44
C PHE A 139 4.50 9.38 -13.80
N PRO A 140 5.47 10.09 -14.37
CA PRO A 140 6.76 10.27 -13.71
C PRO A 140 6.58 11.08 -12.43
N LEU A 141 7.27 10.66 -11.38
CA LEU A 141 7.36 11.40 -10.13
C LEU A 141 8.68 12.14 -10.06
N GLU A 142 8.69 13.24 -9.30
CA GLU A 142 9.94 13.86 -8.90
C GLU A 142 10.78 12.84 -8.13
N ARG A 143 12.10 12.91 -8.32
CA ARG A 143 13.02 11.97 -7.67
C ARG A 143 13.03 12.12 -6.15
N HIS A 144 12.73 13.33 -5.68
CA HIS A 144 12.78 13.64 -4.27
C HIS A 144 11.60 13.04 -3.49
N VAL A 145 11.91 12.40 -2.36
CA VAL A 145 10.93 11.84 -1.43
C VAL A 145 11.03 12.55 -0.08
N TRP A 146 9.90 13.08 0.39
CA TRP A 146 9.77 13.56 1.77
C TRP A 146 9.41 12.38 2.67
N LEU A 147 10.14 12.19 3.77
CA LEU A 147 9.92 11.10 4.71
C LEU A 147 9.43 11.65 6.06
N HIS A 148 8.41 11.02 6.60
CA HIS A 148 7.95 11.30 7.96
C HIS A 148 9.02 10.85 8.98
N PRO A 149 9.36 11.67 9.99
CA PRO A 149 10.51 11.38 10.86
C PRO A 149 10.35 10.14 11.75
N SER A 150 9.12 9.75 12.08
CA SER A 150 8.83 8.69 13.06
C SER A 150 7.77 7.67 12.64
N ARG A 151 7.22 7.77 11.43
CA ARG A 151 6.09 6.95 10.97
C ARG A 151 6.40 6.49 9.56
N ASP A 152 5.87 5.35 9.15
CA ASP A 152 6.05 4.83 7.79
C ASP A 152 5.16 5.55 6.77
N VAL A 153 5.39 6.86 6.59
CA VAL A 153 4.76 7.71 5.58
C VAL A 153 5.81 8.39 4.73
N ALA A 154 5.64 8.31 3.42
CA ALA A 154 6.39 9.06 2.43
C ALA A 154 5.45 9.92 1.58
N MET A 155 5.94 11.07 1.17
CA MET A 155 5.28 11.97 0.23
C MET A 155 6.20 12.17 -0.98
N LEU A 156 5.62 12.17 -2.18
CA LEU A 156 6.29 12.49 -3.44
C LEU A 156 5.48 13.54 -4.19
N ALA A 157 6.12 14.18 -5.16
CA ALA A 157 5.46 15.10 -6.08
C ALA A 157 5.40 14.48 -7.48
N LEU A 158 4.34 14.81 -8.21
CA LEU A 158 4.29 14.52 -9.64
C LEU A 158 5.32 15.38 -10.39
N SER A 159 5.90 14.85 -11.46
CA SER A 159 6.95 15.56 -12.19
C SER A 159 6.43 16.78 -12.95
N ASP A 160 7.24 17.83 -13.00
CA ASP A 160 6.98 19.02 -13.83
C ASP A 160 6.81 18.69 -15.33
N SER A 161 7.31 17.54 -15.79
CA SER A 161 7.13 17.06 -17.17
C SER A 161 5.66 16.83 -17.57
N ILE A 162 4.75 16.77 -16.60
CA ILE A 162 3.30 16.67 -16.83
C ILE A 162 2.53 17.90 -16.31
N ALA A 163 3.20 19.03 -16.11
CA ALA A 163 2.58 20.27 -15.61
C ALA A 163 1.50 20.83 -16.56
N ASP A 164 1.60 20.58 -17.87
CA ASP A 164 0.62 21.01 -18.87
C ASP A 164 -0.61 20.09 -18.94
N VAL A 165 -0.63 18.99 -18.18
CA VAL A 165 -1.81 18.11 -18.10
C VAL A 165 -2.88 18.83 -17.28
N GLU A 166 -4.03 19.11 -17.89
CA GLU A 166 -5.21 19.58 -17.17
C GLU A 166 -5.72 18.47 -16.26
N TRP A 167 -5.18 18.40 -15.04
CA TRP A 167 -5.45 17.32 -14.10
C TRP A 167 -6.93 17.17 -13.81
N ASP A 168 -7.67 18.26 -13.64
CA ASP A 168 -9.11 18.16 -13.38
C ASP A 168 -9.87 17.53 -14.56
N ALA A 169 -9.48 17.83 -15.80
CA ALA A 169 -10.05 17.20 -16.99
C ALA A 169 -9.62 15.74 -17.14
N TYR A 170 -8.35 15.44 -16.84
CA TYR A 170 -7.79 14.09 -16.89
C TYR A 170 -8.42 13.19 -15.82
N ALA A 171 -8.55 13.69 -14.59
CA ALA A 171 -9.16 13.02 -13.46
C ALA A 171 -10.66 12.83 -13.66
N ALA A 172 -11.39 13.87 -14.08
CA ALA A 172 -12.83 13.79 -14.30
C ALA A 172 -13.23 13.10 -15.61
N GLY A 173 -12.27 12.85 -16.51
CA GLY A 173 -12.48 12.20 -17.80
C GLY A 173 -12.63 10.68 -17.70
N ASP A 174 -12.02 9.97 -18.65
CA ASP A 174 -12.21 8.52 -18.86
C ASP A 174 -11.84 7.64 -17.66
N TRP A 175 -11.05 8.17 -16.72
CA TRP A 175 -10.50 7.41 -15.60
C TRP A 175 -11.24 7.60 -14.28
N ASN A 176 -12.04 8.67 -14.16
CA ASN A 176 -12.81 9.01 -12.96
C ASN A 176 -11.98 8.98 -11.67
N LEU A 177 -10.76 9.55 -11.71
CA LEU A 177 -9.84 9.56 -10.58
C LEU A 177 -10.27 10.60 -9.56
N GLU A 178 -10.68 10.16 -8.37
CA GLU A 178 -10.98 11.08 -7.27
C GLU A 178 -9.71 11.41 -6.48
N LEU A 179 -9.34 12.69 -6.46
CA LEU A 179 -8.35 13.20 -5.51
C LEU A 179 -8.97 13.19 -4.12
N LEU A 180 -8.27 12.59 -3.16
CA LEU A 180 -8.73 12.57 -1.79
C LEU A 180 -8.48 13.93 -1.12
N THR A 181 -9.34 14.24 -0.16
CA THR A 181 -9.13 15.33 0.79
C THR A 181 -8.97 14.73 2.17
N LEU A 182 -8.11 15.32 3.01
CA LEU A 182 -8.01 14.90 4.41
C LEU A 182 -9.32 15.22 5.13
N GLN A 183 -9.78 14.27 5.95
CA GLN A 183 -10.86 14.52 6.91
C GLN A 183 -10.50 15.74 7.78
N ALA A 184 -11.47 16.62 7.99
CA ALA A 184 -11.26 17.83 8.78
C ALA A 184 -10.81 17.48 10.21
N ARG A 185 -9.80 18.17 10.75
CA ARG A 185 -9.23 17.91 12.09
C ARG A 185 -10.22 17.87 13.26
N LYS A 186 -11.42 18.41 13.08
CA LYS A 186 -12.47 18.46 14.13
C LYS A 186 -13.29 17.17 14.21
N THR A 187 -13.24 16.32 13.19
CA THR A 187 -13.93 15.04 13.15
C THR A 187 -12.91 13.95 13.35
N SER A 188 -12.97 13.27 14.50
CA SER A 188 -12.20 12.06 14.77
C SER A 188 -13.01 10.84 14.34
N VAL A 189 -12.35 9.84 13.77
CA VAL A 189 -12.94 8.51 13.59
C VAL A 189 -13.22 7.90 14.97
N ALA A 190 -14.43 7.40 15.19
CA ALA A 190 -14.85 6.74 16.42
C ALA A 190 -14.85 5.21 16.25
N ALA A 191 -14.62 4.49 17.34
CA ALA A 191 -14.62 3.02 17.31
C ALA A 191 -15.97 2.50 16.77
N GLY A 192 -15.90 1.61 15.78
CA GLY A 192 -17.05 1.09 15.04
C GLY A 192 -17.37 1.83 13.74
N ASP A 193 -16.80 3.01 13.49
CA ASP A 193 -16.97 3.72 12.21
C ASP A 193 -16.50 2.84 11.05
N VAL A 194 -17.27 2.88 9.95
CA VAL A 194 -16.98 2.09 8.75
C VAL A 194 -15.85 2.76 7.98
N LEU A 195 -14.87 1.94 7.60
CA LEU A 195 -13.71 2.35 6.82
C LEU A 195 -13.65 1.54 5.52
N LEU A 196 -13.08 2.17 4.49
CA LEU A 196 -12.71 1.54 3.23
C LEU A 196 -11.19 1.61 3.08
N PHE A 197 -10.55 0.45 3.03
CA PHE A 197 -9.13 0.30 2.71
C PHE A 197 -8.98 0.15 1.20
N THR A 198 -8.23 1.04 0.59
CA THR A 198 -8.04 1.07 -0.86
C THR A 198 -6.56 0.85 -1.17
N GLY A 199 -6.25 -0.07 -2.07
CA GLY A 199 -4.87 -0.47 -2.33
C GLY A 199 -4.73 -1.38 -3.55
N HIS A 200 -3.58 -2.00 -3.69
CA HIS A 200 -3.27 -2.98 -4.71
C HIS A 200 -2.93 -4.30 -4.04
N LYS A 201 -3.54 -5.38 -4.50
CA LYS A 201 -3.06 -6.71 -4.17
C LYS A 201 -1.97 -7.11 -5.16
N GLN A 202 -0.83 -7.57 -4.67
CA GLN A 202 0.16 -8.23 -5.50
C GLN A 202 -0.24 -9.67 -5.84
N PHE A 203 0.07 -10.11 -7.06
CA PHE A 203 -0.04 -11.51 -7.42
C PHE A 203 1.07 -12.30 -6.74
N SER A 204 0.72 -13.43 -6.16
CA SER A 204 1.71 -14.42 -5.74
C SER A 204 2.51 -14.93 -6.94
N SER A 205 3.73 -15.40 -6.67
CA SER A 205 4.58 -16.05 -7.68
C SER A 205 3.87 -17.22 -8.39
N THR A 206 2.98 -17.93 -7.67
CA THR A 206 2.18 -19.02 -8.21
C THR A 206 1.10 -18.51 -9.17
N GLU A 207 0.41 -17.42 -8.83
CA GLU A 207 -0.59 -16.79 -9.71
C GLU A 207 0.06 -16.26 -11.00
N LEU A 208 1.22 -15.62 -10.89
CA LEU A 208 1.99 -15.15 -12.05
C LEU A 208 2.43 -16.29 -12.96
N ALA A 209 2.84 -17.43 -12.39
CA ALA A 209 3.23 -18.61 -13.16
C ALA A 209 2.05 -19.20 -13.98
N VAL A 210 0.82 -19.13 -13.43
CA VAL A 210 -0.39 -19.59 -14.12
C VAL A 210 -0.82 -18.62 -15.24
N VAL A 211 -0.63 -17.31 -15.04
CA VAL A 211 -0.88 -16.30 -16.07
C VAL A 211 0.05 -16.50 -17.29
N GLY A 212 1.23 -17.07 -17.09
CA GLY A 212 1.85 -17.95 -18.09
C GLY A 212 2.07 -17.35 -19.47
N GLY A 213 2.56 -16.11 -19.52
CA GLY A 213 2.91 -15.42 -20.76
C GLY A 213 4.37 -15.04 -20.90
N GLY A 214 5.32 -15.57 -20.11
CA GLY A 214 6.77 -15.36 -20.26
C GLY A 214 7.29 -13.91 -20.18
N ASP A 215 6.41 -12.91 -20.09
CA ASP A 215 6.78 -11.52 -20.05
C ASP A 215 7.02 -11.14 -18.59
N ALA A 216 8.31 -11.09 -18.22
CA ALA A 216 8.78 -10.61 -16.91
C ALA A 216 8.30 -9.18 -16.57
N LYS A 217 7.61 -8.51 -17.50
CA LYS A 217 7.02 -7.17 -17.36
C LYS A 217 5.56 -7.15 -16.92
N ALA A 218 4.91 -8.31 -16.72
CA ALA A 218 3.52 -8.34 -16.25
C ALA A 218 3.37 -7.53 -14.95
N VAL A 219 2.35 -6.66 -14.88
CA VAL A 219 2.08 -5.87 -13.69
C VAL A 219 1.57 -6.83 -12.62
N GLY A 220 2.46 -7.16 -11.69
CA GLY A 220 2.22 -8.10 -10.61
C GLY A 220 1.23 -7.63 -9.55
N GLN A 221 0.23 -6.80 -9.88
CA GLN A 221 -0.75 -6.32 -8.91
C GLN A 221 -2.09 -5.93 -9.57
N TYR A 222 -3.15 -5.81 -8.77
CA TYR A 222 -4.45 -5.28 -9.18
C TYR A 222 -5.13 -4.44 -8.08
N PRO A 223 -5.91 -3.41 -8.44
CA PRO A 223 -6.63 -2.60 -7.46
C PRO A 223 -7.59 -3.45 -6.62
N LYS A 224 -7.59 -3.23 -5.31
CA LYS A 224 -8.43 -3.92 -4.34
C LYS A 224 -8.97 -2.91 -3.32
N GLU A 225 -10.23 -3.12 -2.95
CA GLU A 225 -10.89 -2.40 -1.88
C GLU A 225 -11.37 -3.41 -0.84
N VAL A 226 -11.23 -3.07 0.44
CA VAL A 226 -11.66 -3.93 1.55
C VAL A 226 -12.39 -3.06 2.57
N LEU A 227 -13.58 -3.49 2.97
CA LEU A 227 -14.33 -2.81 4.02
C LEU A 227 -13.82 -3.23 5.40
N GLY A 228 -14.04 -2.36 6.38
CA GLY A 228 -13.78 -2.69 7.77
C GLY A 228 -14.32 -1.65 8.73
N ASN A 229 -13.85 -1.74 9.97
CA ASN A 229 -14.29 -0.88 11.06
C ASN A 229 -13.11 -0.39 11.88
N PHE A 230 -13.11 0.89 12.20
CA PHE A 230 -12.13 1.44 13.13
C PHE A 230 -12.26 0.78 14.50
N VAL A 231 -11.15 0.36 15.08
CA VAL A 231 -11.13 -0.28 16.41
C VAL A 231 -10.69 0.73 17.47
N GLY A 232 -9.60 1.45 17.21
CA GLY A 232 -9.06 2.42 18.15
C GLY A 232 -7.63 2.83 17.82
N GLU A 233 -7.07 3.64 18.70
CA GLU A 233 -5.71 4.17 18.60
C GLU A 233 -4.92 3.81 19.85
N SER A 234 -3.66 3.41 19.69
CA SER A 234 -2.73 3.20 20.79
C SER A 234 -2.31 4.53 21.44
N SER A 235 -1.70 4.46 22.62
CA SER A 235 -1.14 5.65 23.27
C SER A 235 0.00 6.31 22.49
N GLN A 236 0.59 5.62 21.52
CA GLN A 236 1.67 6.12 20.66
C GLN A 236 1.15 6.66 19.31
N GLY A 237 -0.17 6.68 19.10
CA GLY A 237 -0.77 7.22 17.89
C GLY A 237 -0.95 6.21 16.74
N GLN A 238 -0.55 4.94 16.92
CA GLN A 238 -0.88 3.89 15.95
C GLN A 238 -2.39 3.63 15.96
N ALA A 239 -3.04 3.75 14.81
CA ALA A 239 -4.43 3.36 14.65
C ALA A 239 -4.57 1.93 14.14
N PHE A 240 -5.64 1.26 14.61
CA PHE A 240 -6.01 -0.09 14.24
C PHE A 240 -7.45 -0.18 13.76
N ALA A 241 -7.67 -1.05 12.78
CA ALA A 241 -9.00 -1.38 12.29
C ALA A 241 -9.13 -2.87 12.01
N TRP A 242 -10.34 -3.38 12.18
CA TRP A 242 -10.72 -4.69 11.68
C TRP A 242 -11.11 -4.56 10.20
N SER A 243 -10.86 -5.58 9.40
CA SER A 243 -11.26 -5.64 7.99
C SER A 243 -11.97 -6.95 7.66
N GLU A 244 -12.90 -6.91 6.69
CA GLU A 244 -13.68 -8.08 6.24
C GLU A 244 -12.78 -9.20 5.69
N GLU A 245 -11.64 -8.81 5.12
CA GLU A 245 -10.58 -9.68 4.67
C GLU A 245 -9.25 -9.23 5.27
N VAL A 246 -8.33 -10.17 5.51
CA VAL A 246 -6.94 -9.80 5.79
C VAL A 246 -6.41 -9.08 4.55
N LEU A 247 -5.83 -7.89 4.73
CA LEU A 247 -5.19 -7.22 3.60
C LEU A 247 -4.02 -8.07 3.10
N GLU A 248 -3.56 -7.79 1.89
CA GLU A 248 -2.54 -8.62 1.23
C GLU A 248 -1.34 -7.75 0.85
N GLU A 249 -0.21 -8.39 0.53
CA GLU A 249 0.99 -7.69 0.08
C GLU A 249 0.67 -6.73 -1.07
N GLY A 250 1.23 -5.52 -1.02
CA GLY A 250 0.95 -4.43 -1.95
C GLY A 250 -0.06 -3.40 -1.46
N MET A 251 -0.90 -3.73 -0.47
CA MET A 251 -1.91 -2.80 0.04
C MET A 251 -1.31 -1.65 0.87
N CYS A 252 -0.09 -1.82 1.40
CA CYS A 252 0.65 -0.78 2.11
C CYS A 252 0.85 0.47 1.24
N GLY A 253 0.73 1.64 1.86
CA GLY A 253 0.68 2.95 1.22
C GLY A 253 -0.69 3.34 0.67
N GLY A 254 -1.67 2.44 0.77
CA GLY A 254 -3.06 2.66 0.35
C GLY A 254 -3.79 3.65 1.26
N ALA A 255 -4.88 4.24 0.76
CA ALA A 255 -5.68 5.17 1.56
C ALA A 255 -6.69 4.42 2.45
N VAL A 256 -6.91 4.95 3.65
CA VAL A 256 -8.05 4.61 4.51
C VAL A 256 -9.09 5.72 4.38
N VAL A 257 -10.29 5.37 3.96
CA VAL A 257 -11.35 6.33 3.59
C VAL A 257 -12.59 6.11 4.46
N ASN A 258 -13.25 7.19 4.91
CA ASN A 258 -14.52 7.10 5.63
C ASN A 258 -15.73 6.99 4.68
N THR A 259 -16.94 6.94 5.24
CA THR A 259 -18.19 6.86 4.45
C THR A 259 -18.49 8.10 3.62
N GLU A 260 -17.84 9.21 3.92
CA GLU A 260 -17.94 10.50 3.24
C GLU A 260 -16.96 10.64 2.06
N GLY A 261 -16.07 9.66 1.86
CA GLY A 261 -15.04 9.72 0.81
C GLY A 261 -13.80 10.53 1.21
N GLU A 262 -13.66 10.89 2.49
CA GLU A 262 -12.49 11.62 3.00
C GLU A 262 -11.41 10.64 3.46
N CYS A 263 -10.15 11.01 3.23
CA CYS A 263 -9.00 10.26 3.74
C CYS A 263 -8.89 10.45 5.26
N VAL A 264 -8.96 9.34 5.99
CA VAL A 264 -8.80 9.27 7.45
C VAL A 264 -7.49 8.61 7.87
N GLY A 265 -6.71 8.10 6.93
CA GLY A 265 -5.40 7.52 7.20
C GLY A 265 -4.73 6.87 5.99
N LEU A 266 -3.57 6.26 6.24
CA LEU A 266 -2.74 5.57 5.26
C LEU A 266 -2.37 4.18 5.79
N VAL A 267 -2.64 3.13 5.01
CA VAL A 267 -2.36 1.73 5.35
C VAL A 267 -0.85 1.54 5.52
N GLU A 268 -0.43 1.25 6.73
CA GLU A 268 0.98 1.06 7.09
C GLU A 268 1.36 -0.42 6.96
N GLY A 269 0.49 -1.30 7.48
CA GLY A 269 0.73 -2.73 7.44
C GLY A 269 -0.43 -3.53 8.02
N ILE A 270 -0.15 -4.81 8.22
CA ILE A 270 -1.11 -5.78 8.74
C ILE A 270 -0.45 -6.44 9.94
N VAL A 271 -1.18 -6.51 11.04
CA VAL A 271 -0.72 -7.27 12.20
C VAL A 271 -0.72 -8.75 11.81
N PRO A 272 0.44 -9.45 11.83
CA PRO A 272 0.52 -10.83 11.41
C PRO A 272 -0.48 -11.73 12.15
N PRO A 273 -0.93 -12.84 11.54
CA PRO A 273 -1.75 -13.81 12.25
C PRO A 273 -1.01 -14.31 13.48
N PHE A 274 -1.72 -14.43 14.60
CA PHE A 274 -1.14 -14.95 15.83
C PHE A 274 -0.86 -16.45 15.66
N VAL A 275 0.42 -16.82 15.64
CA VAL A 275 0.85 -18.22 15.69
C VAL A 275 1.12 -18.56 17.15
N ASP A 276 0.31 -19.46 17.71
CA ASP A 276 0.53 -19.98 19.06
C ASP A 276 1.80 -20.85 19.02
N HIS A 277 2.95 -20.25 19.32
CA HIS A 277 4.19 -20.97 19.56
C HIS A 277 4.14 -21.65 20.93
N SER A 278 3.08 -22.41 21.21
CA SER A 278 3.06 -23.32 22.35
C SER A 278 4.28 -24.24 22.19
N PRO A 279 5.26 -24.17 23.08
CA PRO A 279 6.56 -24.79 22.88
C PRO A 279 6.38 -26.30 22.85
N ALA A 280 6.42 -26.89 21.66
CA ALA A 280 6.50 -28.33 21.53
C ALA A 280 7.89 -28.85 21.99
N GLU A 281 8.92 -28.00 22.11
CA GLU A 281 10.21 -28.37 22.68
C GLU A 281 10.91 -27.23 23.44
N PRO A 282 11.49 -27.49 24.63
CA PRO A 282 12.21 -26.50 25.41
C PRO A 282 13.63 -26.32 24.87
N LYS A 283 13.84 -25.31 24.02
CA LYS A 283 15.17 -24.71 23.84
C LYS A 283 15.22 -23.41 24.64
N GLN A 284 15.53 -23.57 25.92
CA GLN A 284 15.77 -22.51 26.88
C GLN A 284 17.00 -21.70 26.46
N SER A 285 16.81 -20.57 25.78
CA SER A 285 17.73 -19.43 25.91
C SER A 285 17.23 -18.56 27.06
N ALA A 286 18.08 -18.31 28.04
CA ALA A 286 17.72 -17.71 29.34
C ALA A 286 17.27 -16.23 29.27
N ASP A 287 17.27 -15.62 28.08
CA ASP A 287 17.02 -14.18 27.91
C ASP A 287 15.62 -13.85 27.39
N SER A 288 14.74 -14.84 27.15
CA SER A 288 13.39 -14.62 26.60
C SER A 288 12.23 -14.77 27.61
N GLU A 289 12.51 -14.77 28.91
CA GLU A 289 11.48 -15.02 29.92
C GLU A 289 10.70 -13.75 30.29
N SER A 290 9.37 -13.83 30.06
CA SER A 290 8.31 -12.88 30.46
C SER A 290 7.88 -11.85 29.40
N GLU A 291 7.50 -12.32 28.20
CA GLU A 291 6.37 -11.66 27.54
C GLU A 291 5.16 -11.76 28.49
N SER A 292 4.70 -10.61 28.99
CA SER A 292 3.57 -10.59 29.91
C SER A 292 2.32 -11.15 29.21
N GLU A 293 1.46 -11.86 29.95
CA GLU A 293 0.20 -12.39 29.42
C GLU A 293 -0.65 -11.31 28.71
N SER A 294 -0.50 -10.05 29.11
CA SER A 294 -1.14 -8.90 28.46
C SER A 294 -0.64 -8.62 27.04
N VAL A 295 0.67 -8.79 26.77
CA VAL A 295 1.23 -8.58 25.41
C VAL A 295 0.74 -9.67 24.48
N VAL A 296 0.74 -10.92 24.95
CA VAL A 296 0.22 -12.06 24.19
C VAL A 296 -1.27 -11.88 23.90
N ALA A 297 -2.07 -11.48 24.90
CA ALA A 297 -3.49 -11.21 24.72
C ALA A 297 -3.73 -10.06 23.72
N MET A 298 -2.91 -9.01 23.76
CA MET A 298 -3.00 -7.88 22.83
C MET A 298 -2.67 -8.30 21.40
N ARG A 299 -1.55 -9.01 21.16
CA ARG A 299 -1.19 -9.53 19.83
C ARG A 299 -2.27 -10.45 19.28
N LYS A 300 -2.83 -11.32 20.11
CA LYS A 300 -3.94 -12.19 19.72
C LYS A 300 -5.20 -11.40 19.38
N ALA A 301 -5.50 -10.33 20.11
CA ALA A 301 -6.65 -9.48 19.84
C ALA A 301 -6.48 -8.65 18.56
N LEU A 302 -5.26 -8.24 18.24
CA LEU A 302 -4.93 -7.44 17.05
C LEU A 302 -4.57 -8.26 15.82
N ALA A 303 -4.42 -9.58 15.93
CA ALA A 303 -4.10 -10.43 14.79
C ALA A 303 -5.02 -10.17 13.59
N ASN A 304 -4.44 -10.06 12.40
CA ASN A 304 -5.10 -9.71 11.13
C ASN A 304 -5.75 -8.33 11.07
N HIS A 305 -5.56 -7.47 12.08
CA HIS A 305 -6.01 -6.08 11.99
C HIS A 305 -5.10 -5.28 11.08
N VAL A 306 -5.69 -4.23 10.49
CA VAL A 306 -4.97 -3.24 9.71
C VAL A 306 -4.37 -2.21 10.66
N ALA A 307 -3.06 -2.03 10.57
CA ALA A 307 -2.37 -0.90 11.18
C ALA A 307 -2.29 0.24 10.16
N PHE A 308 -2.66 1.45 10.55
CA PHE A 308 -2.61 2.60 9.66
C PHE A 308 -2.19 3.87 10.39
N VAL A 309 -1.63 4.81 9.64
CA VAL A 309 -1.24 6.13 10.14
C VAL A 309 -2.47 7.05 10.10
N PRO A 310 -2.92 7.63 11.23
CA PRO A 310 -4.09 8.50 11.26
C PRO A 310 -3.90 9.78 10.45
N VAL A 311 -5.01 10.33 9.94
CA VAL A 311 -5.06 11.60 9.20
C VAL A 311 -4.42 12.77 9.93
N LYS A 312 -4.45 12.79 11.27
CA LYS A 312 -3.83 13.87 12.06
C LYS A 312 -2.31 13.93 11.83
N GLU A 313 -1.65 12.78 11.83
CA GLU A 313 -0.20 12.69 11.58
C GLU A 313 0.11 13.05 10.13
N ILE A 314 -0.68 12.53 9.18
CA ILE A 314 -0.56 12.86 7.75
C ILE A 314 -0.73 14.37 7.52
N ALA A 315 -1.72 15.00 8.15
CA ALA A 315 -1.97 16.43 8.01
C ALA A 315 -0.81 17.28 8.54
N SER A 316 -0.24 16.92 9.70
CA SER A 316 0.94 17.61 10.25
C SER A 316 2.11 17.50 9.28
N PHE A 317 2.36 16.29 8.78
CA PHE A 317 3.44 16.02 7.85
C PHE A 317 3.33 16.78 6.52
N VAL A 318 2.15 16.81 5.92
CA VAL A 318 1.88 17.54 4.68
C VAL A 318 1.99 19.05 4.87
N GLU A 319 1.49 19.59 5.99
CA GLU A 319 1.57 21.03 6.29
C GLU A 319 3.00 21.50 6.56
N GLU A 320 3.77 20.73 7.32
CA GLU A 320 5.16 21.04 7.65
C GLU A 320 6.10 20.78 6.47
N LYS A 321 5.63 20.05 5.44
CA LYS A 321 6.44 19.47 4.36
C LYS A 321 7.64 18.67 4.87
N GLY A 322 7.54 18.13 6.09
CA GLY A 322 8.59 17.43 6.82
C GLY A 322 9.90 18.23 6.97
N SER A 323 10.75 17.78 7.90
CA SER A 323 12.18 18.06 7.80
C SER A 323 12.72 17.23 6.63
N PHE A 324 13.22 17.89 5.58
CA PHE A 324 13.94 17.22 4.50
C PHE A 324 15.02 16.32 5.09
N VAL A 325 14.90 15.02 4.87
CA VAL A 325 15.99 14.07 5.07
C VAL A 325 16.49 13.73 3.67
N ALA A 326 17.62 14.31 3.25
CA ALA A 326 18.31 13.81 2.07
C ALA A 326 18.63 12.34 2.31
N THR A 327 17.92 11.43 1.64
CA THR A 327 18.16 9.99 1.82
C THR A 327 19.53 9.59 1.28
N GLY A 328 20.20 10.47 0.52
CA GLY A 328 21.60 10.35 0.11
C GLY A 328 22.66 10.81 1.12
N MET A 329 22.31 11.34 2.31
CA MET A 329 23.29 11.80 3.32
C MET A 329 23.36 10.93 4.59
N LEU A 330 22.59 9.84 4.67
CA LEU A 330 22.43 9.02 5.88
C LEU A 330 23.36 7.79 5.96
N LEU A 331 24.55 7.83 5.35
CA LEU A 331 25.61 6.83 5.59
C LEU A 331 26.69 7.37 6.54
N GLY A 332 26.24 8.07 7.59
CA GLY A 332 27.00 8.32 8.81
C GLY A 332 26.28 7.68 9.99
N LEU A 333 25.68 6.49 9.80
CA LEU A 333 25.19 5.67 10.92
C LEU A 333 26.42 5.27 11.74
N GLU A 334 26.69 6.04 12.79
CA GLU A 334 27.40 5.55 13.94
C GLU A 334 26.58 4.35 14.46
N ASP A 335 27.22 3.19 14.58
CA ASP A 335 26.63 1.94 15.08
C ASP A 335 26.15 2.12 16.53
N ASP A 336 24.96 2.70 16.73
CA ASP A 336 24.28 2.69 18.02
C ASP A 336 23.46 1.38 18.11
N ASP A 337 24.06 0.39 18.76
CA ASP A 337 23.61 -0.99 18.96
C ASP A 337 22.29 -1.17 19.79
N ASP A 338 21.49 -0.13 20.04
CA ASP A 338 20.55 -0.11 21.17
C ASP A 338 19.02 -0.11 20.86
N ASP A 339 18.54 -0.30 19.64
CA ASP A 339 17.08 -0.31 19.36
C ASP A 339 16.56 -1.57 18.63
N ASP A 340 16.27 -2.61 19.41
CA ASP A 340 15.51 -3.81 19.01
C ASP A 340 13.99 -3.71 19.34
N ALA A 341 13.47 -2.52 19.66
CA ALA A 341 12.15 -2.39 20.30
C ALA A 341 10.98 -1.88 19.42
N LEU A 342 11.15 -1.65 18.11
CA LEU A 342 10.13 -0.91 17.33
C LEU A 342 9.75 -1.48 15.96
N TRP A 343 9.75 -2.80 15.78
CA TRP A 343 9.03 -3.43 14.65
C TRP A 343 8.33 -4.72 15.08
#